data_AF-A0A626VBR9-F1
#
_entry.id   AF-A0A626VBR9-F1
#
_cell.length_a   1.000
_cell.length_b   1.000
_cell.length_c   1.000
_cell.angle_alpha   90.00
_cell.angle_beta   90.00
_cell.angle_gamma   90.00
#
_symmetry.space_group_name_H-M   'P 1'
#
loop_
_entity.id
_entity.type
_entity.pdbx_description
1 polymer ?
#
loop_
_entity_poly.entity_id
_entity_poly.type
_entity_poly.pdbx_seq_one_letter_code
_entity_poly.pdbx_strand_id
1 'polypeptide(L)'
;MTLDFDFIYNADNDIFEYLLRFYAKNYNYILSKEENTYHFSIDADEENLKTFCDSLNLMSHSVFLKKFDVKAGQGFNPCMPEDKEFSKFSYITHLNSNAYQEKKLLNKNEWGVFCECEFSSNLSEFEKINEENFNTFLNLAFDLLSQEKKIYLKDKNGIYEFSLFKNEFIGDFLLPCDIKAINSVFVCSNENLKLLASLEKPLMKLRLNAMFRKNHNLDFSDFKIRLARDLFCFALGLKLFENEYKFLSVKKIEEYQKDFYISALDEQVVVLEGFEFINAKARELIFSKEDKNMARISYLVSRCKEKAFILELSKDDEDILLINKELNLLKLCLPKHSKELYEEIQKDEIGARLLENFAKEFPLLNESFELKNNFYSLLCLVGRVLNLDENLHKAGEKLLKIADESKMPRGVKIDYRLKEDKSFDYTRTLRSTMSFMLAGVDSANIAYGAVESLAYFLRDTYDDLREKKQSEMALISGSLFEHKALLRNTLKHLKNCQLSDVPLRI
;
A
#
# COMPACT_ATOMS: atom_id res chain seq x y z
N MET A 1 40.24 8.72 -4.70
CA MET A 1 39.27 9.12 -5.74
C MET A 1 37.94 9.13 -5.04
N THR A 2 37.11 10.14 -5.30
CA THR A 2 35.85 10.31 -4.59
C THR A 2 34.67 10.03 -5.50
N LEU A 3 33.70 9.26 -5.00
CA LEU A 3 32.39 9.10 -5.60
C LEU A 3 31.34 9.72 -4.70
N ASP A 4 30.46 10.52 -5.30
CA ASP A 4 29.29 11.12 -4.65
C ASP A 4 28.03 10.42 -5.16
N PHE A 5 27.21 9.98 -4.22
CA PHE A 5 25.93 9.34 -4.44
C PHE A 5 24.81 10.20 -3.86
N ASP A 6 23.75 10.41 -4.66
CA ASP A 6 22.52 11.05 -4.22
C ASP A 6 21.40 10.01 -4.29
N PHE A 7 20.96 9.46 -3.14
CA PHE A 7 19.90 8.45 -3.06
C PHE A 7 18.57 9.07 -2.64
N ILE A 8 17.50 8.88 -3.43
CA ILE A 8 16.15 9.31 -3.07
C ILE A 8 15.42 8.16 -2.36
N TYR A 9 15.15 8.34 -1.07
CA TYR A 9 14.51 7.38 -0.17
C TYR A 9 13.32 8.02 0.55
N ASN A 10 12.12 7.53 0.26
CA ASN A 10 10.88 8.21 0.65
C ASN A 10 10.37 7.88 2.06
N ALA A 11 10.96 6.92 2.77
CA ALA A 11 10.54 6.57 4.12
C ALA A 11 11.34 7.31 5.19
N ASP A 12 10.65 7.68 6.27
CA ASP A 12 11.27 8.19 7.49
C ASP A 12 11.57 7.06 8.47
N ASN A 13 12.60 6.27 8.15
CA ASN A 13 13.19 5.27 9.03
C ASN A 13 14.72 5.24 8.85
N ASP A 14 15.40 4.46 9.70
CA ASP A 14 16.85 4.38 9.80
C ASP A 14 17.45 3.15 9.06
N ILE A 15 16.62 2.34 8.41
CA ILE A 15 17.00 1.06 7.79
C ILE A 15 17.99 1.28 6.64
N PHE A 16 17.68 2.19 5.71
CA PHE A 16 18.53 2.43 4.55
C PHE A 16 19.87 3.08 4.94
N GLU A 17 19.84 4.02 5.88
CA GLU A 17 21.05 4.63 6.43
C GLU A 17 21.95 3.56 7.08
N TYR A 18 21.37 2.67 7.89
CA TYR A 18 22.11 1.57 8.50
C TYR A 18 22.82 0.70 7.46
N LEU A 19 22.10 0.30 6.40
CA LEU A 19 22.69 -0.53 5.34
C LEU A 19 23.85 0.17 4.66
N LEU A 20 23.71 1.45 4.28
CA LEU A 20 24.81 2.22 3.70
C LEU A 20 26.03 2.22 4.62
N ARG A 21 25.85 2.48 5.91
CA ARG A 21 26.95 2.45 6.90
C ARG A 21 27.55 1.05 7.06
N PHE A 22 26.73 0.00 7.03
CA PHE A 22 27.19 -1.39 7.16
C PHE A 22 28.11 -1.80 6.00
N TYR A 23 27.72 -1.48 4.76
CA TYR A 23 28.53 -1.79 3.57
C TYR A 23 29.75 -0.85 3.45
N ALA A 24 29.67 0.37 3.99
CA ALA A 24 30.76 1.34 3.98
C ALA A 24 31.71 1.27 5.19
N LYS A 25 31.50 0.36 6.15
CA LYS A 25 32.21 0.34 7.46
C LYS A 25 33.74 0.27 7.40
N ASN A 26 34.30 -0.20 6.30
CA ASN A 26 35.74 -0.33 6.08
C ASN A 26 36.32 0.79 5.20
N TYR A 27 35.53 1.82 4.88
CA TYR A 27 35.89 2.91 3.98
C TYR A 27 35.79 4.26 4.68
N ASN A 28 36.47 5.26 4.12
CA ASN A 28 36.29 6.65 4.51
C ASN A 28 35.08 7.22 3.74
N TYR A 29 34.05 7.64 4.46
CA TYR A 29 32.85 8.22 3.86
C TYR A 29 32.26 9.36 4.69
N ILE A 30 31.43 10.16 4.05
CA ILE A 30 30.52 11.12 4.69
C ILE A 30 29.10 10.76 4.25
N LEU A 31 28.18 10.81 5.19
CA LEU A 31 26.76 10.56 4.96
C LEU A 31 25.94 11.65 5.63
N SER A 32 25.11 12.33 4.86
CA SER A 32 24.11 13.27 5.37
C SER A 32 22.76 13.02 4.72
N LYS A 33 21.70 13.51 5.35
CA LYS A 33 20.32 13.40 4.84
C LYS A 33 19.72 14.80 4.78
N GLU A 34 19.24 15.19 3.61
CA GLU A 34 18.40 16.37 3.42
C GLU A 34 17.06 15.93 2.85
N GLU A 35 15.97 16.15 3.60
CA GLU A 35 14.63 15.69 3.26
C GLU A 35 14.59 14.18 2.99
N ASN A 36 14.28 13.77 1.75
CA ASN A 36 14.24 12.39 1.30
C ASN A 36 15.52 11.98 0.55
N THR A 37 16.54 12.83 0.53
CA THR A 37 17.79 12.56 -0.19
C THR A 37 18.92 12.25 0.80
N TYR A 38 19.56 11.10 0.64
CA TYR A 38 20.83 10.79 1.30
C TYR A 38 21.98 11.18 0.37
N HIS A 39 22.83 12.09 0.84
CA HIS A 39 24.08 12.46 0.20
C HIS A 39 25.20 11.63 0.82
N PHE A 40 25.81 10.78 0.00
CA PHE A 40 26.82 9.83 0.44
C PHE A 40 28.08 9.99 -0.42
N SER A 41 29.17 10.41 0.20
CA SER A 41 30.47 10.57 -0.46
C SER A 41 31.45 9.55 0.11
N ILE A 42 32.17 8.84 -0.76
CA ILE A 42 33.14 7.81 -0.37
C ILE A 42 34.47 8.02 -1.11
N ASP A 43 35.59 7.94 -0.39
CA ASP A 43 36.94 8.06 -0.96
C ASP A 43 37.78 6.80 -0.73
N ALA A 44 38.29 6.26 -1.83
CA ALA A 44 39.29 5.20 -1.85
C ALA A 44 40.06 5.19 -3.18
N ASP A 45 41.02 4.28 -3.35
CA ASP A 45 41.57 3.99 -4.67
C ASP A 45 40.52 3.32 -5.58
N GLU A 46 40.83 3.22 -6.88
CA GLU A 46 39.90 2.71 -7.89
C GLU A 46 39.48 1.25 -7.65
N GLU A 47 40.38 0.40 -7.16
CA GLU A 47 40.09 -1.02 -6.90
C GLU A 47 39.14 -1.18 -5.71
N ASN A 48 39.39 -0.42 -4.64
CA ASN A 48 38.56 -0.41 -3.45
C ASN A 48 37.18 0.22 -3.72
N LEU A 49 37.10 1.30 -4.52
CA LEU A 49 35.81 1.86 -4.93
C LEU A 49 35.00 0.89 -5.80
N LYS A 50 35.66 0.18 -6.72
CA LYS A 50 34.99 -0.85 -7.51
C LYS A 50 34.44 -1.96 -6.61
N THR A 51 35.24 -2.43 -5.65
CA THR A 51 34.83 -3.43 -4.65
C THR A 51 33.63 -2.95 -3.82
N PHE A 52 33.62 -1.68 -3.41
CA PHE A 52 32.48 -1.09 -2.72
C PHE A 52 31.22 -1.10 -3.60
N CYS A 53 31.31 -0.61 -4.84
CA CYS A 53 30.19 -0.60 -5.78
C CYS A 53 29.65 -2.00 -6.05
N ASP A 54 30.54 -3.00 -6.21
CA ASP A 54 30.15 -4.40 -6.36
C ASP A 54 29.42 -4.92 -5.11
N SER A 55 29.83 -4.49 -3.91
CA SER A 55 29.17 -4.85 -2.65
C SER A 55 27.76 -4.26 -2.52
N LEU A 56 27.47 -3.11 -3.12
CA LEU A 56 26.12 -2.52 -3.11
C LEU A 56 25.12 -3.38 -3.91
N ASN A 57 25.57 -4.18 -4.88
CA ASN A 57 24.70 -5.15 -5.56
C ASN A 57 24.22 -6.27 -4.63
N LEU A 58 24.92 -6.48 -3.50
CA LEU A 58 24.54 -7.43 -2.46
C LEU A 58 23.61 -6.80 -1.42
N MET A 59 23.42 -5.48 -1.44
CA MET A 59 22.49 -4.79 -0.54
C MET A 59 21.05 -5.05 -0.99
N SER A 60 20.20 -5.46 -0.04
CA SER A 60 18.78 -5.68 -0.35
C SER A 60 18.10 -4.37 -0.77
N HIS A 61 17.42 -4.38 -1.91
CA HIS A 61 16.65 -3.22 -2.38
C HIS A 61 15.46 -2.94 -1.44
N SER A 62 15.16 -1.67 -1.17
CA SER A 62 13.98 -1.25 -0.39
C SER A 62 12.88 -0.72 -1.31
N VAL A 63 11.61 -1.01 -1.00
CA VAL A 63 10.45 -0.42 -1.71
C VAL A 63 10.42 1.11 -1.66
N PHE A 64 11.11 1.72 -0.71
CA PHE A 64 11.15 3.17 -0.50
C PHE A 64 12.32 3.84 -1.24
N LEU A 65 13.28 3.08 -1.77
CA LEU A 65 14.38 3.61 -2.58
C LEU A 65 13.91 3.83 -4.03
N LYS A 66 13.73 5.10 -4.43
CA LYS A 66 13.18 5.46 -5.74
C LYS A 66 14.23 5.45 -6.84
N LYS A 67 15.32 6.17 -6.63
CA LYS A 67 16.42 6.29 -7.58
C LYS A 67 17.69 6.73 -6.87
N PHE A 68 18.81 6.63 -7.58
CA PHE A 68 20.06 7.19 -7.14
C PHE A 68 20.86 7.69 -8.34
N ASP A 69 21.70 8.68 -8.10
CA ASP A 69 22.65 9.23 -9.07
C ASP A 69 24.07 9.09 -8.51
N VAL A 70 25.05 8.84 -9.39
CA VAL A 70 26.46 8.70 -9.01
C VAL A 70 27.31 9.61 -9.88
N LYS A 71 28.22 10.35 -9.26
CA LYS A 71 29.15 11.26 -9.95
C LYS A 71 30.52 11.26 -9.30
N ALA A 72 31.54 11.70 -10.05
CA ALA A 72 32.85 11.97 -9.47
C ALA A 72 32.74 13.14 -8.49
N GLY A 73 33.18 12.92 -7.26
CA GLY A 73 33.15 13.91 -6.19
C GLY A 73 34.45 14.67 -6.02
N GLN A 74 34.40 15.71 -5.19
CA GLN A 74 35.60 16.39 -4.72
C GLN A 74 36.14 15.71 -3.46
N GLY A 75 37.45 15.78 -3.25
CA GLY A 75 38.06 15.26 -2.02
C GLY A 75 37.43 15.90 -0.78
N PHE A 76 37.12 15.08 0.21
CA PHE A 76 36.56 15.52 1.48
C PHE A 76 37.49 15.13 2.63
N ASN A 77 37.34 15.84 3.75
CA ASN A 77 37.99 15.44 5.00
C ASN A 77 37.18 14.32 5.64
N PRO A 78 37.75 13.12 5.87
CA PRO A 78 37.03 12.03 6.51
C PRO A 78 36.47 12.50 7.85
N CYS A 79 35.16 12.34 8.03
CA CYS A 79 34.52 12.55 9.32
C CYS A 79 34.15 11.18 9.87
N MET A 80 34.46 10.91 11.14
CA MET A 80 33.92 9.73 11.79
C MET A 80 32.40 9.88 11.84
N PRO A 81 31.62 8.92 11.28
CA PRO A 81 30.18 8.97 11.37
C PRO A 81 29.79 9.06 12.85
N GLU A 82 28.85 9.96 13.19
CA GLU A 82 28.36 10.04 14.56
C GLU A 82 27.84 8.67 15.02
N ASP A 83 28.19 8.30 16.25
CA ASP A 83 27.64 7.12 16.91
C ASP A 83 26.11 7.29 16.98
N LYS A 84 25.42 6.48 16.18
CA LYS A 84 23.97 6.48 16.08
C LYS A 84 23.48 5.09 16.42
N GLU A 85 22.52 5.01 17.33
CA GLU A 85 21.82 3.77 17.63
C GLU A 85 20.78 3.52 16.53
N PHE A 86 20.81 2.31 15.96
CA PHE A 86 19.91 1.90 14.90
C PHE A 86 18.95 0.82 15.38
N SER A 87 17.72 0.88 14.90
CA SER A 87 16.72 -0.15 15.13
C SER A 87 17.20 -1.47 14.52
N LYS A 88 17.06 -2.57 15.27
CA LYS A 88 17.33 -3.90 14.73
C LYS A 88 16.24 -4.29 13.74
N PHE A 89 16.65 -4.86 12.62
CA PHE A 89 15.73 -5.37 11.61
C PHE A 89 15.96 -6.87 11.42
N SER A 90 14.89 -7.66 11.51
CA SER A 90 14.97 -9.12 11.63
C SER A 90 14.67 -9.88 10.35
N TYR A 91 14.37 -9.18 9.26
CA TYR A 91 13.99 -9.86 8.03
C TYR A 91 15.22 -10.46 7.34
N ILE A 92 14.93 -11.44 6.51
CA ILE A 92 15.88 -12.04 5.59
C ILE A 92 16.36 -11.00 4.57
N THR A 93 17.66 -10.98 4.35
CA THR A 93 18.33 -10.10 3.41
C THR A 93 19.07 -10.93 2.38
N HIS A 94 19.60 -10.29 1.34
CA HIS A 94 20.46 -10.96 0.37
C HIS A 94 21.65 -11.66 1.04
N LEU A 95 22.23 -11.08 2.11
CA LEU A 95 23.39 -11.64 2.81
C LEU A 95 23.14 -13.04 3.36
N ASN A 96 22.07 -13.25 4.13
CA ASN A 96 21.79 -14.55 4.73
C ASN A 96 21.02 -15.50 3.82
N SER A 97 20.13 -14.99 2.95
CA SER A 97 19.46 -15.83 1.94
C SER A 97 20.45 -16.44 0.95
N ASN A 98 21.41 -15.67 0.44
CA ASN A 98 22.41 -16.17 -0.51
C ASN A 98 23.34 -17.20 0.14
N ALA A 99 23.81 -16.94 1.37
CA ALA A 99 24.63 -17.89 2.12
C ALA A 99 23.92 -19.23 2.35
N TYR A 100 22.62 -19.20 2.65
CA TYR A 100 21.82 -20.40 2.79
C TYR A 100 21.57 -21.09 1.43
N GLN A 101 21.22 -20.34 0.40
CA GLN A 101 20.92 -20.92 -0.91
C GLN A 101 22.14 -21.61 -1.54
N GLU A 102 23.33 -21.01 -1.45
CA GLU A 102 24.56 -21.56 -2.06
C GLU A 102 25.18 -22.69 -1.24
N LYS A 103 25.20 -22.54 0.10
CA LYS A 103 26.03 -23.37 0.98
C LYS A 103 25.28 -23.93 2.20
N LYS A 104 23.97 -23.69 2.29
CA LYS A 104 23.11 -24.04 3.45
C LYS A 104 23.68 -23.49 4.77
N LEU A 105 24.39 -22.37 4.72
CA LEU A 105 24.96 -21.72 5.90
C LEU A 105 23.89 -20.92 6.65
N LEU A 106 23.83 -21.13 7.96
CA LEU A 106 22.91 -20.45 8.88
C LEU A 106 23.54 -19.14 9.36
N ASN A 107 23.43 -18.09 8.54
CA ASN A 107 24.00 -16.79 8.83
C ASN A 107 22.97 -15.81 9.42
N LYS A 108 23.46 -14.91 10.28
CA LYS A 108 22.74 -13.70 10.70
C LYS A 108 22.72 -12.67 9.56
N ASN A 109 21.72 -11.80 9.54
CA ASN A 109 21.64 -10.67 8.61
C ASN A 109 22.61 -9.53 9.01
N GLU A 110 22.56 -8.41 8.29
CA GLU A 110 23.40 -7.22 8.49
C GLU A 110 23.29 -6.66 9.92
N TRP A 111 22.14 -6.81 10.58
CA TRP A 111 21.89 -6.38 11.97
C TRP A 111 22.33 -7.42 13.03
N GLY A 112 22.92 -8.53 12.61
CA GLY A 112 23.28 -9.62 13.52
C GLY A 112 22.08 -10.43 14.02
N VAL A 113 20.95 -10.40 13.32
CA VAL A 113 19.72 -11.14 13.66
C VAL A 113 19.64 -12.45 12.86
N PHE A 114 19.28 -13.56 13.53
CA PHE A 114 19.18 -14.89 12.93
C PHE A 114 17.75 -15.23 12.47
N CYS A 115 16.87 -15.62 13.39
CA CYS A 115 15.40 -15.57 13.25
C CYS A 115 14.80 -15.02 14.54
N GLU A 116 13.71 -14.28 14.42
CA GLU A 116 12.87 -13.89 15.57
C GLU A 116 11.60 -14.73 15.68
N CYS A 117 11.36 -15.59 14.68
CA CYS A 117 10.22 -16.47 14.62
C CYS A 117 10.26 -17.56 15.70
N GLU A 118 9.09 -17.89 16.23
CA GLU A 118 8.87 -19.05 17.11
C GLU A 118 8.08 -20.12 16.35
N PHE A 119 8.42 -21.39 16.54
CA PHE A 119 7.78 -22.53 15.89
C PHE A 119 6.87 -23.30 16.85
N SER A 120 5.74 -23.78 16.35
CA SER A 120 4.88 -24.74 17.02
C SER A 120 4.30 -25.75 16.03
N SER A 121 4.22 -27.02 16.45
CA SER A 121 3.57 -28.09 15.68
C SER A 121 2.09 -28.29 16.03
N ASN A 122 1.65 -27.75 17.17
CA ASN A 122 0.35 -28.06 17.78
C ASN A 122 -0.39 -26.83 18.34
N LEU A 123 0.17 -25.63 18.17
CA LEU A 123 -0.38 -24.34 18.62
C LEU A 123 -0.35 -24.13 20.15
N SER A 124 0.06 -25.12 20.96
CA SER A 124 0.05 -24.99 22.42
C SER A 124 1.37 -24.45 22.99
N GLU A 125 2.50 -24.83 22.39
CA GLU A 125 3.83 -24.40 22.85
C GLU A 125 4.62 -23.85 21.68
N PHE A 126 5.19 -22.66 21.86
CA PHE A 126 6.02 -21.96 20.88
C PHE A 126 7.46 -21.92 21.36
N GLU A 127 8.36 -22.41 20.53
CA GLU A 127 9.80 -22.41 20.80
C GLU A 127 10.52 -21.48 19.83
N LYS A 128 11.38 -20.60 20.38
CA LYS A 128 12.16 -19.69 19.56
C LYS A 128 13.16 -20.46 18.68
N ILE A 129 13.15 -20.16 17.38
CA ILE A 129 14.09 -20.74 16.44
C ILE A 129 15.49 -20.13 16.65
N ASN A 130 16.49 -20.99 16.76
CA ASN A 130 17.90 -20.65 16.92
C ASN A 130 18.78 -21.62 16.12
N GLU A 131 20.10 -21.40 16.09
CA GLU A 131 21.04 -22.19 15.28
C GLU A 131 21.06 -23.68 15.66
N GLU A 132 20.79 -24.02 16.92
CA GLU A 132 20.84 -25.40 17.43
C GLU A 132 19.59 -26.20 17.04
N ASN A 133 18.41 -25.59 17.10
CA ASN A 133 17.14 -26.27 16.82
C ASN A 133 16.63 -26.07 15.37
N PHE A 134 17.27 -25.18 14.58
CA PHE A 134 16.81 -24.81 13.23
C PHE A 134 16.53 -26.00 12.33
N ASN A 135 17.50 -26.90 12.16
CA ASN A 135 17.38 -28.04 11.26
C ASN A 135 16.35 -29.07 11.76
N THR A 136 16.22 -29.22 13.07
CA THR A 136 15.22 -30.09 13.70
C THR A 136 13.81 -29.59 13.38
N PHE A 137 13.55 -28.29 13.61
CA PHE A 137 12.26 -27.70 13.28
C PHE A 137 12.00 -27.64 11.78
N LEU A 138 13.03 -27.40 10.95
CA LEU A 138 12.88 -27.40 9.50
C LEU A 138 12.45 -28.78 8.98
N ASN A 139 13.05 -29.85 9.51
CA ASN A 139 12.70 -31.22 9.16
C ASN A 139 11.29 -31.58 9.64
N LEU A 140 10.98 -31.27 10.90
CA LEU A 140 9.64 -31.50 11.45
C LEU A 140 8.55 -30.73 10.68
N ALA A 141 8.80 -29.46 10.36
CA ALA A 141 7.87 -28.64 9.61
C ALA A 141 7.59 -29.22 8.21
N PHE A 142 8.65 -29.64 7.51
CA PHE A 142 8.55 -30.31 6.23
C PHE A 142 7.76 -31.62 6.32
N ASP A 143 8.04 -32.47 7.31
CA ASP A 143 7.37 -33.76 7.48
C ASP A 143 5.87 -33.58 7.77
N LEU A 144 5.54 -32.62 8.65
CA LEU A 144 4.15 -32.30 8.97
C LEU A 144 3.40 -31.78 7.74
N LEU A 145 3.97 -30.82 7.02
CA LEU A 145 3.34 -30.26 5.83
C LEU A 145 3.18 -31.30 4.72
N SER A 146 4.18 -32.17 4.51
CA SER A 146 4.13 -33.26 3.52
C SER A 146 3.07 -34.30 3.86
N GLN A 147 2.75 -34.47 5.15
CA GLN A 147 1.62 -35.26 5.65
C GLN A 147 0.30 -34.47 5.68
N GLU A 148 0.25 -33.31 5.04
CA GLU A 148 -0.90 -32.42 4.96
C GLU A 148 -1.39 -31.89 6.32
N LYS A 149 -0.51 -31.92 7.33
CA LYS A 149 -0.73 -31.29 8.62
C LYS A 149 -0.33 -29.83 8.56
N LYS A 150 -0.80 -29.09 9.56
CA LYS A 150 -0.52 -27.66 9.72
C LYS A 150 0.69 -27.47 10.62
N ILE A 151 1.37 -26.34 10.44
CA ILE A 151 2.36 -25.82 11.38
C ILE A 151 2.00 -24.39 11.74
N TYR A 152 2.59 -23.88 12.82
CA TYR A 152 2.33 -22.54 13.30
C TYR A 152 3.64 -21.81 13.52
N LEU A 153 3.70 -20.57 13.02
CA LEU A 153 4.79 -19.65 13.28
C LEU A 153 4.25 -18.40 13.96
N LYS A 154 4.98 -17.93 14.97
CA LYS A 154 4.67 -16.70 15.69
C LYS A 154 5.79 -15.69 15.50
N ASP A 155 5.42 -14.47 15.19
CA ASP A 155 6.32 -13.32 15.11
C ASP A 155 5.68 -12.09 15.80
N LYS A 156 6.30 -10.91 15.66
CA LYS A 156 5.79 -9.67 16.24
C LYS A 156 4.44 -9.19 15.68
N ASN A 157 4.04 -9.68 14.50
CA ASN A 157 2.81 -9.30 13.82
C ASN A 157 1.64 -10.23 14.17
N GLY A 158 1.91 -11.46 14.63
CA GLY A 158 0.86 -12.39 15.03
C GLY A 158 1.28 -13.85 15.05
N ILE A 159 0.27 -14.72 15.14
CA ILE A 159 0.40 -16.16 14.94
C ILE A 159 -0.19 -16.52 13.58
N TYR A 160 0.56 -17.31 12.82
CA TYR A 160 0.24 -17.72 11.47
C TYR A 160 0.17 -19.24 11.38
N GLU A 161 -0.94 -19.76 10.87
CA GLU A 161 -1.13 -21.13 10.45
C GLU A 161 -0.62 -21.29 9.01
N PHE A 162 0.22 -22.30 8.78
CA PHE A 162 0.72 -22.67 7.46
C PHE A 162 0.22 -24.06 7.09
N SER A 163 -0.21 -24.20 5.83
CA SER A 163 -0.57 -25.48 5.21
C SER A 163 -0.13 -25.51 3.74
N LEU A 164 -0.02 -26.70 3.15
CA LEU A 164 0.23 -26.83 1.72
C LEU A 164 -0.93 -26.24 0.92
N PHE A 165 -0.62 -25.44 -0.10
CA PHE A 165 -1.65 -24.92 -1.01
C PHE A 165 -2.14 -26.00 -1.97
N LYS A 166 -3.42 -26.37 -1.86
CA LYS A 166 -4.07 -27.38 -2.70
C LYS A 166 -5.03 -26.77 -3.74
N ASN A 167 -4.67 -25.61 -4.28
CA ASN A 167 -5.53 -24.83 -5.18
C ASN A 167 -6.80 -24.26 -4.51
N GLU A 168 -6.85 -24.27 -3.18
CA GLU A 168 -7.92 -23.68 -2.38
C GLU A 168 -7.40 -22.42 -1.67
N PHE A 169 -8.09 -21.31 -1.87
CA PHE A 169 -7.69 -19.99 -1.36
C PHE A 169 -8.33 -19.71 0.00
N ILE A 170 -8.04 -20.58 0.98
CA ILE A 170 -8.61 -20.52 2.34
C ILE A 170 -7.80 -19.62 3.28
N GLY A 171 -6.50 -19.46 3.00
CA GLY A 171 -5.62 -18.56 3.76
C GLY A 171 -5.88 -17.08 3.46
N ASP A 172 -5.15 -16.21 4.15
CA ASP A 172 -5.16 -14.76 3.90
C ASP A 172 -4.21 -14.38 2.77
N PHE A 173 -3.17 -15.18 2.52
CA PHE A 173 -2.23 -15.02 1.42
C PHE A 173 -1.51 -16.33 1.07
N LEU A 174 -0.91 -16.37 -0.11
CA LEU A 174 0.01 -17.44 -0.52
C LEU A 174 1.46 -17.04 -0.29
N LEU A 175 2.27 -17.98 0.17
CA LEU A 175 3.72 -17.86 0.25
C LEU A 175 4.34 -18.82 -0.77
N PRO A 176 5.01 -18.34 -1.83
CA PRO A 176 5.67 -19.21 -2.79
C PRO A 176 6.89 -19.87 -2.13
N CYS A 177 7.06 -21.16 -2.39
CA CYS A 177 8.21 -21.92 -1.92
C CYS A 177 9.53 -21.46 -2.58
N ASP A 178 9.43 -20.98 -3.83
CA ASP A 178 10.51 -20.35 -4.59
C ASP A 178 9.92 -19.28 -5.52
N ILE A 179 10.69 -18.23 -5.86
CA ILE A 179 10.23 -17.17 -6.78
C ILE A 179 9.78 -17.71 -8.15
N LYS A 180 10.34 -18.84 -8.60
CA LYS A 180 9.97 -19.52 -9.85
C LYS A 180 8.54 -20.08 -9.81
N ALA A 181 7.99 -20.33 -8.62
CA ALA A 181 6.63 -20.84 -8.46
C ALA A 181 5.56 -19.77 -8.75
N ILE A 182 5.87 -18.49 -8.55
CA ILE A 182 4.89 -17.38 -8.58
C ILE A 182 4.03 -17.41 -9.85
N ASN A 183 4.67 -17.54 -11.01
CA ASN A 183 4.01 -17.47 -12.31
C ASN A 183 3.12 -18.69 -12.64
N SER A 184 3.12 -19.74 -11.82
CA SER A 184 2.18 -20.85 -12.00
C SER A 184 0.76 -20.52 -11.53
N VAL A 185 0.59 -19.51 -10.67
CA VAL A 185 -0.72 -19.06 -10.14
C VAL A 185 -1.00 -17.59 -10.50
N PHE A 186 0.02 -16.74 -10.45
CA PHE A 186 -0.11 -15.29 -10.58
C PHE A 186 0.47 -14.76 -11.90
N VAL A 187 0.02 -13.57 -12.29
CA VAL A 187 0.70 -12.73 -13.29
C VAL A 187 1.66 -11.80 -12.54
N CYS A 188 2.96 -12.10 -12.61
CA CYS A 188 4.00 -11.33 -11.94
C CYS A 188 4.95 -10.71 -12.97
N SER A 189 4.98 -9.38 -13.05
CA SER A 189 5.99 -8.64 -13.82
C SER A 189 7.32 -8.57 -13.06
N ASN A 190 8.39 -8.16 -13.74
CA ASN A 190 9.68 -7.91 -13.08
C ASN A 190 9.57 -6.83 -12.00
N GLU A 191 8.77 -5.77 -12.23
CA GLU A 191 8.52 -4.73 -11.21
C GLU A 191 7.79 -5.29 -9.98
N ASN A 192 6.77 -6.13 -10.18
CA ASN A 192 6.09 -6.81 -9.07
C ASN A 192 7.08 -7.70 -8.29
N LEU A 193 7.94 -8.44 -8.99
CA LEU A 193 8.93 -9.31 -8.38
C LEU A 193 9.98 -8.51 -7.61
N LYS A 194 10.45 -7.38 -8.15
CA LYS A 194 11.38 -6.47 -7.47
C LYS A 194 10.80 -5.94 -6.16
N LEU A 195 9.52 -5.56 -6.15
CA LEU A 195 8.82 -5.14 -4.93
C LEU A 195 8.64 -6.31 -3.94
N LEU A 196 8.24 -7.48 -4.41
CA LEU A 196 8.11 -8.68 -3.55
C LEU A 196 9.45 -9.13 -2.94
N ALA A 197 10.54 -9.01 -3.70
CA ALA A 197 11.90 -9.38 -3.30
C ALA A 197 12.62 -8.30 -2.47
N SER A 198 12.03 -7.11 -2.34
CA SER A 198 12.55 -6.04 -1.51
C SER A 198 12.79 -6.48 -0.06
N LEU A 199 13.62 -5.72 0.65
CA LEU A 199 13.96 -5.93 2.05
C LEU A 199 12.70 -6.07 2.92
N GLU A 200 11.68 -5.25 2.66
CA GLU A 200 10.43 -5.21 3.41
C GLU A 200 9.51 -6.41 3.16
N LYS A 201 9.78 -7.21 2.11
CA LYS A 201 9.01 -8.42 1.75
C LYS A 201 7.49 -8.19 1.88
N PRO A 202 6.94 -7.19 1.18
CA PRO A 202 5.59 -6.72 1.39
C PRO A 202 4.56 -7.78 0.98
N LEU A 203 3.42 -7.76 1.66
CA LEU A 203 2.21 -8.37 1.13
C LEU A 203 1.76 -7.57 -0.10
N MET A 204 1.35 -8.24 -1.17
CA MET A 204 0.85 -7.60 -2.39
C MET A 204 -0.32 -8.40 -2.97
N LYS A 205 -1.30 -7.71 -3.55
CA LYS A 205 -2.37 -8.35 -4.32
C LYS A 205 -1.97 -8.42 -5.79
N LEU A 206 -1.81 -9.65 -6.30
CA LEU A 206 -1.50 -9.89 -7.70
C LEU A 206 -2.67 -10.55 -8.42
N ARG A 207 -2.80 -10.24 -9.71
CA ARG A 207 -3.80 -10.88 -10.58
C ARG A 207 -3.47 -12.35 -10.76
N LEU A 208 -4.47 -13.21 -10.69
CA LEU A 208 -4.34 -14.62 -11.01
C LEU A 208 -4.26 -14.83 -12.53
N ASN A 209 -3.47 -15.82 -12.94
CA ASN A 209 -3.40 -16.25 -14.33
C ASN A 209 -4.80 -16.68 -14.82
N ALA A 210 -5.21 -16.20 -15.99
CA ALA A 210 -6.52 -16.50 -16.57
C ALA A 210 -6.75 -18.00 -16.78
N MET A 211 -5.72 -18.76 -17.19
CA MET A 211 -5.78 -20.20 -17.33
C MET A 211 -5.96 -20.91 -15.99
N PHE A 212 -5.21 -20.47 -14.97
CA PHE A 212 -5.34 -21.01 -13.62
C PHE A 212 -6.77 -20.80 -13.08
N ARG A 213 -7.28 -19.57 -13.18
CA ARG A 213 -8.67 -19.26 -12.77
C ARG A 213 -9.71 -20.11 -13.46
N LYS A 214 -9.56 -20.30 -14.77
CA LYS A 214 -10.48 -21.13 -15.57
C LYS A 214 -10.42 -22.59 -15.14
N ASN A 215 -9.23 -23.14 -14.92
CA ASN A 215 -9.05 -24.54 -14.53
C ASN A 215 -9.61 -24.85 -13.13
N HIS A 216 -9.65 -23.85 -12.25
CA HIS A 216 -10.12 -23.98 -10.87
C HIS A 216 -11.47 -23.30 -10.61
N ASN A 217 -12.19 -22.83 -11.65
CA ASN A 217 -13.49 -22.18 -11.55
C ASN A 217 -13.57 -21.04 -10.52
N LEU A 218 -12.56 -20.17 -10.49
CA LEU A 218 -12.48 -19.06 -9.52
C LEU A 218 -13.32 -17.86 -9.99
N ASP A 219 -14.13 -17.30 -9.09
CA ASP A 219 -14.98 -16.13 -9.32
C ASP A 219 -14.28 -14.79 -9.01
N PHE A 220 -13.08 -14.84 -8.45
CA PHE A 220 -12.22 -13.68 -8.20
C PHE A 220 -11.03 -13.61 -9.17
N SER A 221 -10.44 -12.43 -9.31
CA SER A 221 -9.39 -12.13 -10.31
C SER A 221 -7.99 -11.99 -9.71
N ASP A 222 -7.86 -11.86 -8.40
CA ASP A 222 -6.62 -11.54 -7.72
C ASP A 222 -6.55 -12.14 -6.32
N PHE A 223 -5.35 -12.33 -5.81
CA PHE A 223 -5.14 -12.83 -4.45
C PHE A 223 -3.83 -12.28 -3.87
N LYS A 224 -3.72 -12.30 -2.53
CA LYS A 224 -2.54 -11.78 -1.85
C LYS A 224 -1.40 -12.80 -1.88
N ILE A 225 -0.18 -12.30 -2.06
CA ILE A 225 1.06 -13.07 -2.07
C ILE A 225 2.14 -12.31 -1.29
N ARG A 226 3.04 -13.04 -0.63
CA ARG A 226 4.21 -12.51 0.06
C ARG A 226 5.37 -13.49 -0.02
N LEU A 227 6.61 -13.00 -0.16
CA LEU A 227 7.79 -13.85 -0.04
C LEU A 227 8.13 -14.15 1.42
N ALA A 228 9.01 -15.13 1.65
CA ALA A 228 9.53 -15.42 2.99
C ALA A 228 10.19 -14.17 3.59
N ARG A 229 9.78 -13.83 4.82
CA ARG A 229 10.30 -12.68 5.56
C ARG A 229 11.50 -13.02 6.43
N ASP A 230 11.66 -14.29 6.77
CA ASP A 230 12.72 -14.77 7.65
C ASP A 230 13.45 -15.98 7.05
N LEU A 231 14.60 -16.30 7.62
CA LEU A 231 15.46 -17.38 7.14
C LEU A 231 14.80 -18.76 7.25
N PHE A 232 13.97 -19.00 8.27
CA PHE A 232 13.30 -20.29 8.47
C PHE A 232 12.24 -20.54 7.40
N CYS A 233 11.36 -19.57 7.15
CA CYS A 233 10.37 -19.64 6.07
C CYS A 233 11.04 -19.80 4.70
N PHE A 234 12.16 -19.11 4.47
CA PHE A 234 12.90 -19.22 3.21
C PHE A 234 13.50 -20.62 3.03
N ALA A 235 14.15 -21.15 4.07
CA ALA A 235 14.71 -22.50 4.06
C ALA A 235 13.64 -23.57 3.87
N LEU A 236 12.49 -23.43 4.56
CA LEU A 236 11.34 -24.32 4.43
C LEU A 236 10.78 -24.28 3.02
N GLY A 237 10.63 -23.08 2.44
CA GLY A 237 10.23 -22.89 1.05
C GLY A 237 11.15 -23.62 0.09
N LEU A 238 12.46 -23.42 0.17
CA LEU A 238 13.42 -24.11 -0.70
C LEU A 238 13.31 -25.64 -0.58
N LYS A 239 13.26 -26.18 0.64
CA LYS A 239 13.13 -27.62 0.88
C LYS A 239 11.82 -28.18 0.30
N LEU A 240 10.71 -27.46 0.45
CA LEU A 240 9.42 -27.82 -0.14
C LEU A 240 9.45 -27.77 -1.67
N PHE A 241 10.11 -26.75 -2.25
CA PHE A 241 10.22 -26.59 -3.70
C PHE A 241 11.07 -27.69 -4.34
N GLU A 242 12.16 -28.10 -3.69
CA GLU A 242 12.97 -29.28 -4.07
C GLU A 242 12.13 -30.57 -4.13
N ASN A 243 10.97 -30.61 -3.44
CA ASN A 243 10.02 -31.72 -3.40
C ASN A 243 8.70 -31.39 -4.14
N GLU A 244 8.76 -30.52 -5.15
CA GLU A 244 7.67 -30.17 -6.07
C GLU A 244 6.49 -29.37 -5.47
N TYR A 245 6.54 -29.00 -4.18
CA TYR A 245 5.55 -28.12 -3.58
C TYR A 245 5.82 -26.66 -3.96
N LYS A 246 4.82 -25.99 -4.54
CA LYS A 246 4.98 -24.64 -5.11
C LYS A 246 4.62 -23.51 -4.14
N PHE A 247 3.62 -23.72 -3.29
CA PHE A 247 3.09 -22.69 -2.41
C PHE A 247 2.65 -23.25 -1.06
N LEU A 248 2.76 -22.41 -0.05
CA LEU A 248 2.05 -22.54 1.22
C LEU A 248 0.84 -21.58 1.22
N SER A 249 -0.26 -22.05 1.79
CA SER A 249 -1.40 -21.22 2.17
C SER A 249 -1.20 -20.78 3.61
N VAL A 250 -1.24 -19.48 3.86
CA VAL A 250 -0.97 -18.89 5.18
C VAL A 250 -2.20 -18.16 5.68
N LYS A 251 -2.63 -18.49 6.90
CA LYS A 251 -3.73 -17.83 7.59
C LYS A 251 -3.23 -17.21 8.88
N LYS A 252 -3.50 -15.94 9.10
CA LYS A 252 -3.22 -15.25 10.36
C LYS A 252 -4.33 -15.56 11.34
N ILE A 253 -4.02 -16.37 12.35
CA ILE A 253 -5.00 -16.86 13.33
C ILE A 253 -5.06 -15.99 14.58
N GLU A 254 -4.00 -15.22 14.85
CA GLU A 254 -3.99 -14.19 15.89
C GLU A 254 -3.26 -12.95 15.35
N GLU A 255 -3.85 -11.77 15.50
CA GLU A 255 -3.29 -10.51 15.00
C GLU A 255 -2.81 -9.60 16.13
N TYR A 256 -1.50 -9.33 16.14
CA TYR A 256 -0.88 -8.34 17.04
C TYR A 256 -0.67 -7.00 16.34
N GLN A 257 -0.27 -7.04 15.05
CA GLN A 257 -0.06 -5.85 14.20
C GLN A 257 -0.43 -6.18 12.76
N LYS A 258 -0.89 -5.19 11.97
CA LYS A 258 -1.14 -5.37 10.54
C LYS A 258 0.14 -5.74 9.78
N ASP A 259 0.02 -6.66 8.84
CA ASP A 259 1.10 -6.97 7.91
C ASP A 259 1.40 -5.78 7.00
N PHE A 260 2.68 -5.56 6.68
CA PHE A 260 3.07 -4.54 5.71
C PHE A 260 2.52 -4.86 4.32
N TYR A 261 1.46 -4.17 3.94
CA TYR A 261 0.69 -4.40 2.74
C TYR A 261 0.79 -3.20 1.82
N ILE A 262 1.21 -3.41 0.58
CA ILE A 262 1.39 -2.34 -0.39
C ILE A 262 0.58 -2.59 -1.66
N SER A 263 0.33 -1.49 -2.37
CA SER A 263 -0.06 -1.51 -3.78
C SER A 263 0.97 -0.72 -4.59
N ALA A 264 1.14 -1.11 -5.85
CA ALA A 264 1.98 -0.40 -6.79
C ALA A 264 1.13 0.21 -7.90
N LEU A 265 1.44 1.45 -8.25
CA LEU A 265 0.89 2.16 -9.39
C LEU A 265 2.04 2.88 -10.09
N ASP A 266 2.38 2.41 -11.29
CA ASP A 266 3.57 2.85 -12.03
C ASP A 266 4.83 2.75 -11.13
N GLU A 267 5.60 3.83 -10.98
CA GLU A 267 6.78 3.88 -10.11
C GLU A 267 6.45 4.24 -8.64
N GLN A 268 5.17 4.42 -8.31
CA GLN A 268 4.71 4.80 -6.97
C GLN A 268 4.30 3.57 -6.16
N VAL A 269 4.69 3.59 -4.88
CA VAL A 269 4.33 2.55 -3.91
C VAL A 269 3.42 3.22 -2.89
N VAL A 270 2.27 2.60 -2.67
CA VAL A 270 1.28 3.02 -1.68
C VAL A 270 1.33 2.04 -0.54
N VAL A 271 1.59 2.52 0.67
CA VAL A 271 1.47 1.70 1.87
C VAL A 271 0.00 1.65 2.27
N LEU A 272 -0.63 0.49 2.14
CA LEU A 272 -2.05 0.31 2.48
C LEU A 272 -2.22 0.07 3.98
N GLU A 273 -1.43 -0.83 4.55
CA GLU A 273 -1.45 -1.22 5.96
C GLU A 273 -0.03 -1.56 6.46
N GLY A 274 0.13 -1.57 7.78
CA GLY A 274 1.36 -2.00 8.45
C GLY A 274 2.31 -0.84 8.77
N PHE A 275 2.44 -0.52 10.05
CA PHE A 275 3.25 0.60 10.56
C PHE A 275 4.71 0.21 10.82
N GLU A 276 5.14 -0.96 10.34
CA GLU A 276 6.45 -1.53 10.66
C GLU A 276 7.62 -0.65 10.22
N PHE A 277 7.48 0.04 9.09
CA PHE A 277 8.54 0.80 8.42
C PHE A 277 8.48 2.31 8.65
N ILE A 278 7.69 2.75 9.63
CA ILE A 278 7.67 4.15 10.07
C ILE A 278 8.67 4.29 11.23
N ASN A 279 9.22 5.49 11.39
CA ASN A 279 9.97 5.89 12.58
C ASN A 279 9.31 5.36 13.87
N ALA A 280 10.07 4.60 14.66
CA ALA A 280 9.55 3.93 15.85
C ALA A 280 8.91 4.91 16.86
N LYS A 281 9.52 6.08 17.08
CA LYS A 281 8.98 7.11 17.99
C LYS A 281 7.70 7.71 17.44
N ALA A 282 7.63 7.96 16.13
CA ALA A 282 6.41 8.45 15.50
C ALA A 282 5.28 7.41 15.59
N ARG A 283 5.60 6.13 15.35
CA ARG A 283 4.65 5.03 15.52
C ARG A 283 4.12 4.97 16.96
N GLU A 284 5.00 4.94 17.96
CA GLU A 284 4.59 4.94 19.38
C GLU A 284 3.69 6.14 19.70
N LEU A 285 4.06 7.34 19.23
CA LEU A 285 3.26 8.54 19.41
C LEU A 285 1.88 8.41 18.78
N ILE A 286 1.77 7.96 17.53
CA ILE A 286 0.50 7.76 16.82
C ILE A 286 -0.41 6.80 17.60
N PHE A 287 0.11 5.64 18.01
CA PHE A 287 -0.67 4.63 18.72
C PHE A 287 -1.00 5.02 20.18
N SER A 288 -0.31 6.02 20.75
CA SER A 288 -0.62 6.58 22.07
C SER A 288 -1.78 7.58 22.08
N LYS A 289 -2.20 8.10 20.92
CA LYS A 289 -3.29 9.07 20.82
C LYS A 289 -4.65 8.39 20.74
N GLU A 290 -5.68 9.10 21.21
CA GLU A 290 -7.08 8.67 21.08
C GLU A 290 -7.50 8.70 19.61
N ASP A 291 -7.36 9.85 18.96
CA ASP A 291 -7.51 9.98 17.50
C ASP A 291 -6.19 9.68 16.80
N LYS A 292 -5.99 8.39 16.54
CA LYS A 292 -4.78 7.90 15.89
C LYS A 292 -4.69 8.31 14.41
N ASN A 293 -5.82 8.50 13.73
CA ASN A 293 -5.80 8.93 12.33
C ASN A 293 -5.34 10.39 12.22
N MET A 294 -5.85 11.28 13.09
CA MET A 294 -5.37 12.66 13.14
C MET A 294 -3.91 12.75 13.59
N ALA A 295 -3.47 11.87 14.51
CA ALA A 295 -2.05 11.79 14.88
C ALA A 295 -1.16 11.38 13.69
N ARG A 296 -1.62 10.42 12.88
CA ARG A 296 -0.97 9.99 11.64
C ARG A 296 -0.87 11.12 10.61
N ILE A 297 -1.96 11.85 10.38
CA ILE A 297 -2.00 13.02 9.50
C ILE A 297 -1.07 14.12 10.01
N SER A 298 -1.12 14.41 11.32
CA SER A 298 -0.25 15.41 11.96
C SER A 298 1.24 15.08 11.79
N TYR A 299 1.60 13.80 11.90
CA TYR A 299 2.96 13.34 11.65
C TYR A 299 3.39 13.57 10.19
N LEU A 300 2.55 13.23 9.21
CA LEU A 300 2.83 13.51 7.80
C LEU A 300 3.03 15.01 7.55
N VAL A 301 2.13 15.84 8.09
CA VAL A 301 2.18 17.32 7.97
C VAL A 301 3.43 17.90 8.61
N SER A 302 3.89 17.34 9.73
CA SER A 302 5.09 17.82 10.42
C SER A 302 6.35 17.69 9.55
N ARG A 303 6.34 16.79 8.57
CA ARG A 303 7.44 16.54 7.63
C ARG A 303 7.37 17.38 6.36
N CYS A 304 6.24 18.04 6.09
CA CYS A 304 6.12 18.97 4.98
C CYS A 304 6.73 20.33 5.37
N LYS A 305 7.77 20.78 4.65
CA LYS A 305 8.32 22.15 4.79
C LYS A 305 7.41 23.20 4.15
N GLU A 306 6.79 22.83 3.04
CA GLU A 306 5.89 23.66 2.25
C GLU A 306 4.46 23.66 2.82
N LYS A 307 3.64 24.63 2.40
CA LYS A 307 2.21 24.65 2.75
C LYS A 307 1.46 23.51 2.02
N ALA A 308 1.20 22.43 2.73
CA ALA A 308 0.53 21.26 2.17
C ALA A 308 -1.00 21.40 2.20
N PHE A 309 -1.64 21.04 1.08
CA PHE A 309 -3.05 20.68 1.00
C PHE A 309 -3.17 19.17 1.17
N ILE A 310 -3.81 18.73 2.26
CA ILE A 310 -3.94 17.32 2.57
C ILE A 310 -5.25 16.81 1.98
N LEU A 311 -5.12 15.77 1.16
CA LEU A 311 -6.22 14.95 0.69
C LEU A 311 -6.23 13.67 1.51
N GLU A 312 -7.05 13.62 2.54
CA GLU A 312 -7.32 12.40 3.31
C GLU A 312 -8.72 11.90 2.94
N LEU A 313 -8.79 10.96 1.99
CA LEU A 313 -10.06 10.39 1.54
C LEU A 313 -10.22 8.97 2.08
N SER A 314 -11.21 8.75 2.94
CA SER A 314 -11.42 7.51 3.66
C SER A 314 -12.68 6.77 3.20
N LYS A 315 -12.63 5.44 3.31
CA LYS A 315 -13.81 4.57 3.19
C LYS A 315 -14.55 4.44 4.51
N ASP A 316 -13.85 4.64 5.63
CA ASP A 316 -14.30 4.28 6.97
C ASP A 316 -14.64 5.53 7.81
N ASP A 317 -13.96 6.64 7.53
CA ASP A 317 -14.04 7.92 8.26
C ASP A 317 -14.53 9.06 7.37
N GLU A 318 -14.83 10.21 7.96
CA GLU A 318 -15.11 11.43 7.20
C GLU A 318 -13.85 11.89 6.46
N ASP A 319 -14.05 12.43 5.25
CA ASP A 319 -12.95 12.93 4.44
C ASP A 319 -12.42 14.26 4.98
N ILE A 320 -11.11 14.45 4.89
CA ILE A 320 -10.44 15.68 5.31
C ILE A 320 -9.72 16.29 4.10
N LEU A 321 -10.14 17.50 3.75
CA LEU A 321 -9.47 18.38 2.79
C LEU A 321 -8.79 19.50 3.58
N LEU A 322 -7.61 19.24 4.15
CA LEU A 322 -6.99 20.11 5.15
C LEU A 322 -6.05 21.15 4.54
N ILE A 323 -6.16 22.41 4.96
CA ILE A 323 -5.14 23.44 4.75
C ILE A 323 -4.72 24.07 6.07
N ASN A 324 -3.51 24.67 6.09
CA ASN A 324 -2.96 25.36 7.26
C ASN A 324 -2.97 24.51 8.54
N LYS A 325 -2.88 23.19 8.41
CA LYS A 325 -2.86 22.19 9.50
C LYS A 325 -4.15 22.07 10.34
N GLU A 326 -5.18 22.87 10.09
CA GLU A 326 -6.37 22.92 10.96
C GLU A 326 -7.70 23.10 10.21
N LEU A 327 -7.70 23.75 9.04
CA LEU A 327 -8.94 24.09 8.34
C LEU A 327 -9.35 22.99 7.36
N ASN A 328 -10.38 22.21 7.69
CA ASN A 328 -11.02 21.30 6.75
C ASN A 328 -11.95 22.08 5.81
N LEU A 329 -11.69 22.02 4.51
CA LEU A 329 -12.46 22.70 3.47
C LEU A 329 -13.73 21.94 3.10
N LEU A 330 -13.79 20.63 3.37
CA LEU A 330 -14.93 19.81 3.00
C LEU A 330 -16.04 19.93 4.04
N LYS A 331 -17.22 20.34 3.56
CA LYS A 331 -18.48 20.30 4.32
C LYS A 331 -19.48 19.45 3.57
N LEU A 332 -19.42 18.14 3.80
CA LEU A 332 -20.31 17.16 3.17
C LEU A 332 -21.34 16.68 4.18
N CYS A 333 -22.61 16.66 3.79
CA CYS A 333 -23.68 16.05 4.58
C CYS A 333 -24.52 15.17 3.65
N LEU A 334 -24.37 13.86 3.77
CA LEU A 334 -25.11 12.89 2.97
C LEU A 334 -26.49 12.59 3.58
N PRO A 335 -27.49 12.20 2.76
CA PRO A 335 -28.84 11.93 3.23
C PRO A 335 -28.87 10.63 4.05
N LYS A 336 -29.78 10.56 5.03
CA LYS A 336 -30.02 9.35 5.83
C LYS A 336 -31.09 8.45 5.23
N HIS A 337 -31.87 8.95 4.29
CA HIS A 337 -32.88 8.19 3.56
C HIS A 337 -33.00 8.69 2.14
N SER A 338 -33.35 7.81 1.21
CA SER A 338 -33.66 8.19 -0.18
C SER A 338 -34.73 9.28 -0.32
N LYS A 339 -35.66 9.42 0.65
CA LYS A 339 -36.66 10.49 0.63
C LYS A 339 -36.02 11.88 0.79
N GLU A 340 -35.09 12.02 1.74
CA GLU A 340 -34.33 13.26 1.94
C GLU A 340 -33.54 13.62 0.68
N LEU A 341 -32.94 12.63 0.01
CA LEU A 341 -32.27 12.83 -1.29
C LEU A 341 -33.22 13.43 -2.33
N TYR A 342 -34.43 12.87 -2.46
CA TYR A 342 -35.39 13.35 -3.46
C TYR A 342 -35.93 14.73 -3.12
N GLU A 343 -36.24 14.99 -1.85
CA GLU A 343 -36.64 16.31 -1.37
C GLU A 343 -35.59 17.37 -1.71
N GLU A 344 -34.30 17.07 -1.50
CA GLU A 344 -33.21 17.97 -1.87
C GLU A 344 -33.08 18.16 -3.40
N ILE A 345 -33.21 17.08 -4.20
CA ILE A 345 -33.19 17.18 -5.68
C ILE A 345 -34.37 18.03 -6.20
N GLN A 346 -35.55 17.92 -5.58
CA GLN A 346 -36.78 18.58 -6.03
C GLN A 346 -36.87 20.06 -5.63
N LYS A 347 -35.88 20.61 -4.90
CA LYS A 347 -35.86 22.04 -4.52
C LYS A 347 -35.80 22.99 -5.71
N ASP A 348 -35.35 22.53 -6.88
CA ASP A 348 -35.39 23.30 -8.13
C ASP A 348 -36.17 22.57 -9.24
N GLU A 349 -36.78 23.34 -10.16
CA GLU A 349 -37.64 22.81 -11.22
C GLU A 349 -36.93 21.82 -12.15
N ILE A 350 -35.63 22.03 -12.40
CA ILE A 350 -34.83 21.15 -13.27
C ILE A 350 -34.66 19.79 -12.58
N GLY A 351 -34.35 19.79 -11.27
CA GLY A 351 -34.23 18.58 -10.47
C GLY A 351 -35.55 17.83 -10.33
N ALA A 352 -36.66 18.56 -10.13
CA ALA A 352 -37.99 17.95 -10.06
C ALA A 352 -38.37 17.23 -11.37
N ARG A 353 -38.17 17.89 -12.51
CA ARG A 353 -38.43 17.30 -13.83
C ARG A 353 -37.51 16.11 -14.13
N LEU A 354 -36.24 16.19 -13.73
CA LEU A 354 -35.30 15.08 -13.86
C LEU A 354 -35.79 13.86 -13.09
N LEU A 355 -36.18 14.03 -11.83
CA LEU A 355 -36.63 12.92 -10.99
C LEU A 355 -37.94 12.31 -11.50
N GLU A 356 -38.87 13.13 -11.99
CA GLU A 356 -40.12 12.66 -12.62
C GLU A 356 -39.82 11.79 -13.86
N ASN A 357 -38.89 12.22 -14.71
CA ASN A 357 -38.49 11.44 -15.88
C ASN A 357 -37.72 10.18 -15.49
N PHE A 358 -36.84 10.27 -14.49
CA PHE A 358 -36.08 9.13 -14.00
C PHE A 358 -37.01 8.04 -13.45
N ALA A 359 -38.03 8.42 -12.67
CA ALA A 359 -39.01 7.49 -12.10
C ALA A 359 -39.90 6.77 -13.14
N LYS A 360 -39.97 7.28 -14.38
CA LYS A 360 -40.70 6.61 -15.48
C LYS A 360 -39.91 5.46 -16.08
N GLU A 361 -38.58 5.56 -16.10
CA GLU A 361 -37.68 4.59 -16.74
C GLU A 361 -36.97 3.67 -15.73
N PHE A 362 -36.71 4.16 -14.52
CA PHE A 362 -35.92 3.47 -13.50
C PHE A 362 -36.63 3.50 -12.13
N PRO A 363 -36.51 2.43 -11.32
CA PRO A 363 -37.08 2.41 -9.98
C PRO A 363 -36.37 3.41 -9.06
N LEU A 364 -37.14 4.14 -8.26
CA LEU A 364 -36.60 4.97 -7.19
C LEU A 364 -36.23 4.11 -5.98
N LEU A 365 -35.07 4.39 -5.39
CA LEU A 365 -34.66 3.84 -4.10
C LEU A 365 -35.68 4.22 -3.01
N ASN A 366 -36.00 3.28 -2.14
CA ASN A 366 -36.84 3.51 -0.96
C ASN A 366 -36.23 2.81 0.25
N GLU A 367 -35.09 3.33 0.71
CA GLU A 367 -34.28 2.72 1.76
C GLU A 367 -33.63 3.80 2.64
N SER A 368 -33.34 3.44 3.88
CA SER A 368 -32.48 4.21 4.78
C SER A 368 -31.01 3.92 4.46
N PHE A 369 -30.15 4.91 4.68
CA PHE A 369 -28.73 4.82 4.43
C PHE A 369 -27.94 4.94 5.74
N GLU A 370 -26.96 4.05 5.92
CA GLU A 370 -25.95 4.16 6.95
C GLU A 370 -24.66 4.66 6.29
N LEU A 371 -24.48 5.98 6.26
CA LEU A 371 -23.39 6.64 5.53
C LEU A 371 -22.49 7.44 6.46
N LYS A 372 -21.22 7.49 6.09
CA LYS A 372 -20.27 8.50 6.57
C LYS A 372 -20.30 9.68 5.61
N ASN A 373 -19.96 10.88 6.09
CA ASN A 373 -19.86 12.05 5.24
C ASN A 373 -18.53 12.06 4.46
N ASN A 374 -18.37 11.10 3.55
CA ASN A 374 -17.19 10.94 2.70
C ASN A 374 -17.57 10.65 1.24
N PHE A 375 -16.62 10.84 0.33
CA PHE A 375 -16.80 10.59 -1.10
C PHE A 375 -16.99 9.09 -1.39
N TYR A 376 -16.46 8.19 -0.57
CA TYR A 376 -16.75 6.77 -0.69
C TYR A 376 -18.26 6.47 -0.58
N SER A 377 -18.91 7.02 0.45
CA SER A 377 -20.35 6.90 0.70
C SER A 377 -21.16 7.53 -0.44
N LEU A 378 -20.70 8.65 -0.99
CA LEU A 378 -21.31 9.24 -2.19
C LEU A 378 -21.20 8.31 -3.40
N LEU A 379 -20.04 7.66 -3.60
CA LEU A 379 -19.86 6.67 -4.66
C LEU A 379 -20.71 5.41 -4.42
N CYS A 380 -20.95 5.00 -3.17
CA CYS A 380 -21.92 3.95 -2.84
C CYS A 380 -23.33 4.33 -3.31
N LEU A 381 -23.77 5.56 -3.06
CA LEU A 381 -25.06 6.06 -3.56
C LEU A 381 -25.12 6.05 -5.10
N VAL A 382 -24.04 6.48 -5.77
CA VAL A 382 -23.94 6.40 -7.24
C VAL A 382 -24.07 4.95 -7.71
N GLY A 383 -23.35 4.01 -7.08
CA GLY A 383 -23.43 2.59 -7.39
C GLY A 383 -24.83 2.01 -7.19
N ARG A 384 -25.55 2.45 -6.15
CA ARG A 384 -26.96 2.06 -5.91
C ARG A 384 -27.90 2.61 -6.97
N VAL A 385 -27.76 3.88 -7.35
CA VAL A 385 -28.55 4.49 -8.44
C VAL A 385 -28.29 3.76 -9.76
N LEU A 386 -27.05 3.35 -10.03
CA LEU A 386 -26.67 2.54 -11.20
C LEU A 386 -27.14 1.06 -11.12
N ASN A 387 -27.77 0.66 -10.02
CA ASN A 387 -28.21 -0.71 -9.75
C ASN A 387 -27.10 -1.77 -9.89
N LEU A 388 -25.87 -1.45 -9.42
CA LEU A 388 -24.74 -2.38 -9.48
C LEU A 388 -24.84 -3.52 -8.44
N ASP A 389 -25.49 -3.24 -7.32
CA ASP A 389 -25.85 -4.19 -6.27
C ASP A 389 -27.04 -3.66 -5.47
N GLU A 390 -27.77 -4.56 -4.80
CA GLU A 390 -28.84 -4.19 -3.86
C GLU A 390 -28.28 -3.65 -2.55
N ASN A 391 -27.11 -4.14 -2.11
CA ASN A 391 -26.44 -3.63 -0.92
C ASN A 391 -25.61 -2.38 -1.25
N LEU A 392 -25.80 -1.31 -0.47
CA LEU A 392 -25.16 0.01 -0.64
C LEU A 392 -23.64 -0.06 -0.76
N HIS A 393 -22.98 -0.72 0.18
CA HIS A 393 -21.52 -0.83 0.19
C HIS A 393 -21.00 -1.73 -0.94
N LYS A 394 -21.66 -2.87 -1.21
CA LYS A 394 -21.29 -3.73 -2.34
C LYS A 394 -21.43 -3.01 -3.68
N ALA A 395 -22.43 -2.15 -3.82
CA ALA A 395 -22.62 -1.34 -5.02
C ALA A 395 -21.46 -0.34 -5.21
N GLY A 396 -21.00 0.31 -4.14
CA GLY A 396 -19.82 1.18 -4.14
C GLY A 396 -18.53 0.44 -4.49
N GLU A 397 -18.28 -0.71 -3.86
CA GLU A 397 -17.10 -1.55 -4.15
C GLU A 397 -17.12 -2.05 -5.61
N LYS A 398 -18.28 -2.43 -6.15
CA LYS A 398 -18.42 -2.77 -7.58
C LYS A 398 -18.14 -1.57 -8.48
N LEU A 399 -18.62 -0.37 -8.14
CA LEU A 399 -18.34 0.85 -8.89
C LEU A 399 -16.83 1.11 -8.97
N LEU A 400 -16.16 1.07 -7.82
CA LEU A 400 -14.71 1.29 -7.73
C LEU A 400 -13.92 0.21 -8.47
N LYS A 401 -14.33 -1.07 -8.36
CA LYS A 401 -13.74 -2.16 -9.13
C LYS A 401 -13.87 -1.96 -10.63
N ILE A 402 -15.05 -1.56 -11.11
CA ILE A 402 -15.27 -1.24 -12.53
C ILE A 402 -14.35 -0.10 -12.97
N ALA A 403 -14.20 0.93 -12.15
CA ALA A 403 -13.31 2.04 -12.44
C ALA A 403 -11.83 1.60 -12.50
N ASP A 404 -11.38 0.78 -11.54
CA ASP A 404 -10.01 0.26 -11.46
C ASP A 404 -9.65 -0.66 -12.63
N GLU A 405 -10.61 -1.45 -13.12
CA GLU A 405 -10.44 -2.35 -14.26
C GLU A 405 -10.66 -1.65 -15.62
N SER A 406 -11.12 -0.39 -15.61
CA SER A 406 -11.43 0.37 -16.81
C SER A 406 -10.19 0.67 -17.66
N LYS A 407 -10.31 0.38 -18.95
CA LYS A 407 -9.36 0.78 -19.99
C LYS A 407 -9.84 2.00 -20.78
N MET A 408 -10.95 2.61 -20.35
CA MET A 408 -11.54 3.75 -21.05
C MET A 408 -10.61 4.97 -20.92
N PRO A 409 -10.39 5.71 -22.01
CA PRO A 409 -9.55 6.90 -21.96
C PRO A 409 -10.20 8.04 -21.16
N ARG A 410 -11.54 8.11 -21.14
CA ARG A 410 -12.36 9.08 -20.39
C ARG A 410 -13.72 8.49 -20.05
N GLY A 411 -14.26 8.87 -18.89
CA GLY A 411 -15.66 8.65 -18.54
C GLY A 411 -16.52 9.87 -18.85
N VAL A 412 -17.82 9.75 -18.64
CA VAL A 412 -18.73 10.90 -18.66
C VAL A 412 -18.41 11.85 -17.50
N LYS A 413 -18.60 13.15 -17.72
CA LYS A 413 -18.30 14.16 -16.70
C LYS A 413 -19.44 14.24 -15.69
N ILE A 414 -19.18 13.76 -14.48
CA ILE A 414 -20.10 13.84 -13.34
C ILE A 414 -19.83 15.13 -12.56
N ASP A 415 -20.88 15.87 -12.20
CA ASP A 415 -20.69 17.12 -11.47
C ASP A 415 -20.36 16.88 -9.98
N TYR A 416 -19.20 17.38 -9.56
CA TYR A 416 -18.78 17.55 -8.17
C TYR A 416 -18.68 19.06 -7.92
N ARG A 417 -19.58 19.62 -7.12
CA ARG A 417 -19.75 21.09 -7.00
C ARG A 417 -19.93 21.50 -5.54
N LEU A 418 -19.56 22.75 -5.26
CA LEU A 418 -19.89 23.43 -4.02
C LEU A 418 -21.12 24.31 -4.22
N LYS A 419 -21.94 24.45 -3.18
CA LYS A 419 -22.99 25.46 -3.07
C LYS A 419 -22.38 26.84 -2.78
N GLU A 420 -23.20 27.87 -2.82
CA GLU A 420 -22.78 29.26 -2.53
C GLU A 420 -22.18 29.41 -1.11
N ASP A 421 -22.70 28.65 -0.14
CA ASP A 421 -22.20 28.60 1.25
C ASP A 421 -20.93 27.76 1.42
N LYS A 422 -20.36 27.27 0.31
CA LYS A 422 -19.19 26.39 0.22
C LYS A 422 -19.41 24.97 0.76
N SER A 423 -20.65 24.57 1.09
CA SER A 423 -20.97 23.17 1.36
C SER A 423 -20.95 22.35 0.07
N PHE A 424 -20.60 21.06 0.16
CA PHE A 424 -20.58 20.18 -1.01
C PHE A 424 -22.00 19.80 -1.43
N ASP A 425 -22.30 19.95 -2.72
CA ASP A 425 -23.60 19.62 -3.30
C ASP A 425 -23.62 18.20 -3.86
N TYR A 426 -23.85 17.21 -2.99
CA TYR A 426 -23.93 15.81 -3.38
C TYR A 426 -25.08 15.52 -4.37
N THR A 427 -26.12 16.36 -4.41
CA THR A 427 -27.25 16.17 -5.31
C THR A 427 -26.83 16.34 -6.77
N ARG A 428 -25.87 17.23 -7.06
CA ARG A 428 -25.36 17.46 -8.43
C ARG A 428 -24.68 16.21 -9.00
N THR A 429 -23.97 15.47 -8.15
CA THR A 429 -23.34 14.20 -8.52
C THR A 429 -24.40 13.17 -8.91
N LEU A 430 -25.43 12.99 -8.08
CA LEU A 430 -26.50 12.02 -8.34
C LEU A 430 -27.41 12.42 -9.50
N ARG A 431 -27.72 13.72 -9.66
CA ARG A 431 -28.46 14.25 -10.81
C ARG A 431 -27.73 14.01 -12.13
N SER A 432 -26.40 14.18 -12.14
CA SER A 432 -25.58 13.88 -13.32
C SER A 432 -25.66 12.40 -13.68
N THR A 433 -25.51 11.52 -12.70
CA THR A 433 -25.68 10.06 -12.86
C THR A 433 -27.04 9.71 -13.46
N MET A 434 -28.14 10.19 -12.86
CA MET A 434 -29.50 9.97 -13.36
C MET A 434 -29.69 10.48 -14.79
N SER A 435 -29.13 11.65 -15.12
CA SER A 435 -29.22 12.22 -16.45
C SER A 435 -28.50 11.38 -17.50
N PHE A 436 -27.30 10.86 -17.19
CA PHE A 436 -26.58 9.96 -18.10
C PHE A 436 -27.27 8.61 -18.25
N MET A 437 -27.87 8.07 -17.18
CA MET A 437 -28.70 6.86 -17.26
C MET A 437 -29.89 7.06 -18.21
N LEU A 438 -30.62 8.18 -18.06
CA LEU A 438 -31.72 8.54 -18.97
C LEU A 438 -31.26 8.73 -20.42
N ALA A 439 -30.02 9.16 -20.63
CA ALA A 439 -29.41 9.27 -21.96
C ALA A 439 -28.91 7.91 -22.52
N GLY A 440 -29.08 6.81 -21.78
CA GLY A 440 -28.66 5.47 -22.21
C GLY A 440 -27.15 5.22 -22.13
N VAL A 441 -26.41 5.99 -21.32
CA VAL A 441 -24.97 5.76 -21.12
C VAL A 441 -24.75 4.50 -20.29
N ASP A 442 -23.82 3.66 -20.74
CA ASP A 442 -23.45 2.43 -20.04
C ASP A 442 -22.94 2.68 -18.61
N SER A 443 -23.37 1.83 -17.66
CA SER A 443 -23.05 1.97 -16.25
C SER A 443 -21.54 1.94 -15.96
N ALA A 444 -20.74 1.22 -16.77
CA ALA A 444 -19.29 1.20 -16.57
C ALA A 444 -18.63 2.53 -16.95
N ASN A 445 -19.16 3.21 -17.97
CA ASN A 445 -18.73 4.56 -18.32
C ASN A 445 -19.09 5.56 -17.22
N ILE A 446 -20.30 5.48 -16.66
CA ILE A 446 -20.72 6.34 -15.55
C ILE A 446 -19.89 6.08 -14.28
N ALA A 447 -19.67 4.81 -13.93
CA ALA A 447 -18.83 4.41 -12.80
C ALA A 447 -17.42 4.98 -12.90
N TYR A 448 -16.76 4.80 -14.05
CA TYR A 448 -15.44 5.38 -14.27
C TYR A 448 -15.47 6.91 -14.28
N GLY A 449 -16.48 7.51 -14.90
CA GLY A 449 -16.69 8.95 -14.96
C GLY A 449 -16.87 9.62 -13.59
N ALA A 450 -17.56 8.95 -12.65
CA ALA A 450 -17.71 9.42 -11.28
C ALA A 450 -16.35 9.51 -10.56
N VAL A 451 -15.53 8.46 -10.66
CA VAL A 451 -14.19 8.44 -10.05
C VAL A 451 -13.24 9.44 -10.71
N GLU A 452 -13.25 9.54 -12.05
CA GLU A 452 -12.43 10.50 -12.78
C GLU A 452 -12.82 11.95 -12.44
N SER A 453 -14.13 12.22 -12.33
CA SER A 453 -14.63 13.57 -12.03
C SER A 453 -14.34 14.00 -10.59
N LEU A 454 -14.29 13.06 -9.64
CA LEU A 454 -13.79 13.35 -8.30
C LEU A 454 -12.34 13.86 -8.35
N ALA A 455 -11.46 13.18 -9.11
CA ALA A 455 -10.07 13.63 -9.26
C ALA A 455 -9.97 15.03 -9.89
N TYR A 456 -10.85 15.37 -10.84
CA TYR A 456 -10.93 16.73 -11.39
C TYR A 456 -11.37 17.76 -10.36
N PHE A 457 -12.34 17.44 -9.50
CA PHE A 457 -12.74 18.31 -8.40
C PHE A 457 -11.60 18.57 -7.41
N LEU A 458 -10.84 17.53 -7.06
CA LEU A 458 -9.67 17.68 -6.17
C LEU A 458 -8.58 18.54 -6.82
N ARG A 459 -8.32 18.35 -8.12
CA ARG A 459 -7.41 19.21 -8.89
C ARG A 459 -7.87 20.66 -8.86
N ASP A 460 -9.12 20.93 -9.22
CA ASP A 460 -9.64 22.29 -9.32
C ASP A 460 -9.60 22.99 -7.95
N THR A 461 -9.92 22.27 -6.88
CA THR A 461 -9.78 22.76 -5.50
C THR A 461 -8.32 23.12 -5.17
N TYR A 462 -7.37 22.26 -5.55
CA TYR A 462 -5.96 22.49 -5.30
C TYR A 462 -5.38 23.64 -6.14
N ASP A 463 -5.71 23.73 -7.42
CA ASP A 463 -5.28 24.82 -8.30
C ASP A 463 -5.77 26.18 -7.77
N ASP A 464 -7.02 26.27 -7.31
CA ASP A 464 -7.58 27.44 -6.62
C ASP A 464 -6.76 27.85 -5.39
N LEU A 465 -6.33 26.88 -4.58
CA LEU A 465 -5.52 27.13 -3.38
C LEU A 465 -4.12 27.62 -3.74
N ARG A 466 -3.52 27.08 -4.80
CA ARG A 466 -2.22 27.51 -5.30
C ARG A 466 -2.26 28.93 -5.85
N GLU A 467 -3.28 29.26 -6.64
CA GLU A 467 -3.48 30.62 -7.17
C GLU A 467 -3.60 31.64 -6.03
N LYS A 468 -4.27 31.25 -4.94
CA LYS A 468 -4.40 32.05 -3.70
C LYS A 468 -3.16 31.98 -2.78
N LYS A 469 -2.10 31.26 -3.17
CA LYS A 469 -0.87 31.02 -2.38
C LYS A 469 -1.13 30.42 -0.99
N GLN A 470 -2.21 29.65 -0.87
CA GLN A 470 -2.61 28.94 0.36
C GLN A 470 -1.98 27.55 0.45
N SER A 471 -1.54 27.00 -0.69
CA SER A 471 -0.84 25.72 -0.76
C SER A 471 0.20 25.72 -1.88
N GLU A 472 1.30 25.01 -1.65
CA GLU A 472 2.44 24.85 -2.57
C GLU A 472 2.57 23.40 -3.05
N MET A 473 2.16 22.43 -2.23
CA MET A 473 2.10 21.00 -2.56
C MET A 473 0.80 20.34 -2.09
N ALA A 474 0.46 19.20 -2.68
CA ALA A 474 -0.62 18.34 -2.23
C ALA A 474 -0.09 17.03 -1.63
N LEU A 475 -0.59 16.64 -0.46
CA LEU A 475 -0.30 15.37 0.18
C LEU A 475 -1.49 14.42 0.04
N ILE A 476 -1.29 13.26 -0.58
CA ILE A 476 -2.33 12.27 -0.88
C ILE A 476 -2.29 11.13 0.15
N SER A 477 -3.39 10.90 0.86
CA SER A 477 -3.54 9.94 1.94
C SER A 477 -5.01 9.49 2.11
N GLY A 478 -5.26 8.44 2.90
CA GLY A 478 -6.59 7.92 3.18
C GLY A 478 -6.98 6.70 2.36
N SER A 479 -7.81 5.83 2.96
CA SER A 479 -8.07 4.47 2.49
C SER A 479 -8.74 4.37 1.11
N LEU A 480 -9.37 5.43 0.59
CA LEU A 480 -9.99 5.45 -0.74
C LEU A 480 -8.96 5.47 -1.87
N PHE A 481 -7.74 5.97 -1.62
CA PHE A 481 -6.64 5.95 -2.60
C PHE A 481 -6.02 4.56 -2.81
N GLU A 482 -6.51 3.52 -2.14
CA GLU A 482 -6.18 2.14 -2.53
C GLU A 482 -6.71 1.78 -3.92
N HIS A 483 -7.76 2.48 -4.37
CA HIS A 483 -8.37 2.30 -5.68
C HIS A 483 -7.53 3.00 -6.76
N LYS A 484 -7.00 2.16 -7.67
CA LYS A 484 -6.01 2.55 -8.69
C LYS A 484 -6.52 3.65 -9.62
N ALA A 485 -7.80 3.64 -9.99
CA ALA A 485 -8.37 4.63 -10.88
C ALA A 485 -8.38 6.02 -10.24
N LEU A 486 -8.78 6.13 -8.96
CA LEU A 486 -8.78 7.41 -8.25
C LEU A 486 -7.35 7.91 -8.07
N LEU A 487 -6.46 7.05 -7.57
CA LEU A 487 -5.06 7.41 -7.34
C LEU A 487 -4.37 7.84 -8.64
N ARG A 488 -4.51 7.07 -9.72
CA ARG A 488 -3.93 7.39 -11.03
C ARG A 488 -4.42 8.73 -11.56
N ASN A 489 -5.73 8.97 -11.54
CA ASN A 489 -6.28 10.23 -12.01
C ASN A 489 -5.83 11.40 -11.13
N THR A 490 -5.73 11.20 -9.81
CA THR A 490 -5.26 12.22 -8.88
C THR A 490 -3.80 12.58 -9.15
N LEU A 491 -2.90 11.60 -9.17
CA LEU A 491 -1.46 11.81 -9.45
C LEU A 491 -1.21 12.42 -10.82
N LYS A 492 -2.01 12.04 -11.83
CA LYS A 492 -1.91 12.59 -13.19
C LYS A 492 -2.27 14.08 -13.25
N HIS A 493 -3.19 14.53 -12.41
CA HIS A 493 -3.79 15.87 -12.51
C HIS A 493 -3.28 16.87 -11.48
N LEU A 494 -2.84 16.39 -10.30
CA LEU A 494 -2.28 17.25 -9.28
C LEU A 494 -0.80 17.53 -9.57
N LYS A 495 -0.46 18.82 -9.62
CA LYS A 495 0.94 19.27 -9.71
C LYS A 495 1.61 19.20 -8.34
N ASN A 496 2.93 19.00 -8.30
CA ASN A 496 3.71 19.01 -7.05
C ASN A 496 3.04 18.23 -5.91
N CYS A 497 2.72 16.95 -6.15
CA CYS A 497 2.05 16.12 -5.17
C CYS A 497 2.98 15.04 -4.61
N GLN A 498 2.75 14.69 -3.35
CA GLN A 498 3.42 13.61 -2.64
C GLN A 498 2.39 12.61 -2.15
N LEU A 499 2.67 11.33 -2.36
CA LEU A 499 1.90 10.24 -1.79
C LEU A 499 2.42 9.93 -0.38
N SER A 500 1.50 9.61 0.54
CA SER A 500 1.84 9.16 1.89
C SER A 500 2.76 7.94 1.87
N ASP A 501 3.90 8.04 2.56
CA ASP A 501 4.80 6.92 2.88
C ASP A 501 4.40 6.20 4.19
N VAL A 502 3.37 6.71 4.86
CA VAL A 502 2.70 6.13 6.02
C VAL A 502 1.43 5.39 5.54
N PRO A 503 0.99 4.29 6.19
CA PRO A 503 -0.23 3.58 5.84
C PRO A 503 -1.44 4.50 5.65
N LEU A 504 -2.27 4.16 4.66
CA LEU A 504 -3.50 4.93 4.33
C LEU A 504 -4.59 4.84 5.42
N ARG A 505 -4.45 3.91 6.36
CA ARG A 505 -5.38 3.69 7.47
C ARG A 505 -4.65 3.12 8.67
N ILE A 506 -5.29 3.14 9.84
CA ILE A 506 -4.76 2.57 11.08
C ILE A 506 -5.55 1.37 11.58
#